data_AF-A0A934S5H8-F1
#
_entry.id   AF-A0A934S5H8-F1
#
_cell.length_a   1.000
_cell.length_b   1.000
_cell.length_c   1.000
_cell.angle_alpha   90.00
_cell.angle_beta   90.00
_cell.angle_gamma   90.00
#
_symmetry.space_group_name_H-M   'P 1'
#
loop_
_entity.id
_entity.type
_entity.pdbx_description
1 polymer ?
#
loop_
_entity_poly.entity_id
_entity_poly.type
_entity_poly.pdbx_seq_one_letter_code
_entity_poly.pdbx_strand_id
1 'polypeptide(L)'
;MSYWRRAGGGSLTISIIVHVILLAIGLFWVLSVSKPPEKKIDFLPPAGGGGSPSTTAQQQKQQQRLAQNAPRIAALDAVGAMTLPEPDMTSMMNSLGALSSGGGMSAGMGGAGSGGGLGNGHGKGVGDGMGIGLGGGGSINPFGMTDPNANALVGTFYDLKQTPEREPTNITDDETKEVVRKFVDNWNLRYLSKYYKASNTLYQTKIYIPAMDAGEAPKAFNCANEVQPSRWVVVYSGNVIAPKTGKFRFVGAGDDIMVVRFNKKNVFDWGYTMGTVDFEPHLHIPYLTGQNDNREFDRLLRSSAMKEDKIKTYQYETTQNWNEKNLGLGVGPTFDVVAGRTYPVEILISEVPGGLFCAALHIEEVGADYNKASTGSPILPLFRFDRSLPEKSNADNAPPFDPNGPVWKMAKSGDTKFGI
;
A
#
# COMPACT_ATOMS: atom_id res chain seq x y z
N MET A 1 -43.92 50.03 -11.07
CA MET A 1 -42.94 49.09 -10.47
C MET A 1 -41.72 49.03 -11.38
N SER A 2 -40.52 49.21 -10.82
CA SER A 2 -39.26 49.18 -11.58
C SER A 2 -39.05 47.82 -12.28
N TYR A 3 -38.56 47.85 -13.51
CA TYR A 3 -38.27 46.69 -14.37
C TYR A 3 -37.41 45.63 -13.65
N TRP A 4 -36.54 46.07 -12.75
CA TRP A 4 -35.65 45.25 -11.93
C TRP A 4 -36.38 44.29 -10.97
N ARG A 5 -37.54 44.71 -10.42
CA ARG A 5 -38.35 43.85 -9.55
C ARG A 5 -39.12 42.78 -10.34
N ARG A 6 -39.43 43.02 -11.62
CA ARG A 6 -40.11 42.05 -12.49
C ARG A 6 -39.16 40.98 -13.06
N ALA A 7 -37.88 41.29 -13.19
CA ALA A 7 -36.85 40.37 -13.68
C ALA A 7 -36.21 39.48 -12.58
N GLY A 8 -36.78 39.44 -11.37
CA GLY A 8 -36.23 38.64 -10.26
C GLY A 8 -34.98 39.22 -9.59
N GLY A 9 -34.55 40.45 -9.92
CA GLY A 9 -33.34 41.08 -9.38
C GLY A 9 -33.33 41.31 -7.86
N GLY A 10 -34.47 41.13 -7.19
CA GLY A 10 -34.57 41.21 -5.73
C GLY A 10 -33.79 40.10 -5.02
N SER A 11 -33.90 38.84 -5.47
CA SER A 11 -33.18 37.70 -4.86
C SER A 11 -31.69 37.76 -5.14
N LEU A 12 -31.29 38.22 -6.34
CA LEU A 12 -29.89 38.45 -6.69
C LEU A 12 -29.24 39.51 -5.78
N THR A 13 -29.93 40.61 -5.53
CA THR A 13 -29.43 41.69 -4.65
C THR A 13 -29.24 41.19 -3.22
N ILE A 14 -30.19 40.40 -2.69
CA ILE A 14 -30.09 39.79 -1.36
C ILE A 14 -28.92 38.80 -1.29
N SER A 15 -28.75 37.96 -2.32
CA SER A 15 -27.66 36.98 -2.37
C SER A 15 -26.27 37.64 -2.36
N ILE A 16 -26.10 38.73 -3.11
CA ILE A 16 -24.85 39.50 -3.13
C ILE A 16 -24.57 40.10 -1.75
N ILE A 17 -25.58 40.67 -1.09
CA ILE A 17 -25.44 41.25 0.25
C ILE A 17 -24.99 40.18 1.27
N VAL A 18 -25.59 39.00 1.24
CA VAL A 18 -25.23 37.90 2.16
C VAL A 18 -23.78 37.45 1.96
N HIS A 19 -23.32 37.31 0.71
CA HIS A 19 -21.94 36.92 0.43
C HIS A 19 -20.93 37.98 0.89
N VAL A 20 -21.23 39.27 0.69
CA VAL A 20 -20.37 40.37 1.14
C VAL A 20 -20.26 40.39 2.67
N ILE A 21 -21.35 40.12 3.40
CA ILE A 21 -21.36 40.02 4.86
C ILE A 21 -20.49 38.85 5.32
N LEU A 22 -20.62 37.67 4.70
CA LEU A 22 -19.82 36.49 5.06
C LEU A 22 -18.33 36.72 4.83
N LEU A 23 -17.96 37.39 3.73
CA LEU A 23 -16.57 37.76 3.46
C LEU A 23 -16.02 38.76 4.49
N ALA A 24 -16.82 39.74 4.91
CA ALA A 24 -16.42 40.69 5.94
C ALA A 24 -16.23 40.04 7.31
N ILE A 25 -17.11 39.09 7.68
CA ILE A 25 -16.99 38.31 8.92
C ILE A 25 -15.72 37.44 8.88
N GLY A 26 -15.46 36.75 7.77
CA GLY A 26 -14.24 35.95 7.60
C GLY A 26 -12.96 36.78 7.71
N LEU A 27 -12.93 37.96 7.07
CA LEU A 27 -11.79 38.88 7.16
C LEU A 27 -11.57 39.38 8.60
N PHE A 28 -12.65 39.75 9.31
CA PHE A 28 -12.56 40.16 10.71
C PHE A 28 -12.06 39.03 11.62
N TRP A 29 -12.47 37.78 11.37
CA TRP A 29 -12.02 36.63 12.13
C TRP A 29 -10.52 36.37 11.94
N VAL A 30 -10.02 36.43 10.70
CA VAL A 30 -8.58 36.29 10.41
C VAL A 30 -7.76 37.38 11.09
N LEU A 31 -8.21 38.64 11.03
CA LEU A 31 -7.50 39.77 11.62
C LEU A 31 -7.58 39.83 13.16
N SER A 32 -8.59 39.21 13.78
CA SER A 32 -8.73 39.16 15.24
C SER A 32 -7.95 38.00 15.88
N VAL A 33 -7.74 36.90 15.16
CA VAL A 33 -7.01 35.71 15.65
C VAL A 33 -5.49 35.86 15.48
N SER A 34 -5.01 36.77 14.62
CA SER A 34 -3.59 36.96 14.32
C SER A 34 -2.97 38.16 15.05
N LYS A 35 -2.75 38.03 16.37
CA LYS A 35 -1.77 38.87 17.10
C LYS A 35 -0.67 37.96 17.67
N PRO A 36 0.57 38.01 17.16
CA PRO A 36 1.67 37.23 17.73
C PRO A 36 2.00 37.74 19.14
N PRO A 37 2.30 36.87 20.11
CA PRO A 37 2.76 37.30 21.42
C PRO A 37 4.15 37.94 21.31
N GLU A 38 4.32 39.13 21.90
CA GLU A 38 5.62 39.79 22.00
C GLU A 38 6.60 38.92 22.79
N LYS A 39 7.74 38.61 22.16
CA LYS A 39 8.84 37.84 22.76
C LYS A 39 9.62 38.74 23.70
N LYS A 40 9.42 38.62 25.02
CA LYS A 40 10.33 39.21 26.01
C LYS A 40 11.66 38.46 25.98
N ILE A 41 12.74 39.18 25.70
CA ILE A 41 14.11 38.67 25.67
C ILE A 41 14.69 38.93 27.05
N ASP A 42 14.93 37.87 27.83
CA ASP A 42 15.56 37.97 29.15
C ASP A 42 17.07 37.71 28.98
N PHE A 43 17.88 38.76 29.16
CA PHE A 43 19.33 38.70 29.04
C PHE A 43 19.96 38.51 30.41
N LEU A 44 20.49 37.32 30.68
CA LEU A 44 21.47 37.08 31.73
C LEU A 44 22.68 36.37 31.11
N PRO A 45 23.91 36.92 31.23
CA PRO A 45 25.13 36.19 30.88
C PRO A 45 25.59 35.30 32.05
N PRO A 46 25.95 34.03 31.84
CA PRO A 46 26.67 33.28 32.86
C PRO A 46 28.14 33.68 32.84
N ALA A 47 28.57 34.23 33.97
CA ALA A 47 29.97 34.45 34.29
C ALA A 47 30.69 33.10 34.51
N GLY A 48 31.90 32.99 33.94
CA GLY A 48 33.04 32.36 34.61
C GLY A 48 33.22 30.84 34.54
N GLY A 49 34.07 30.41 33.61
CA GLY A 49 35.34 29.75 33.99
C GLY A 49 35.42 28.22 33.97
N GLY A 50 36.26 27.70 33.06
CA GLY A 50 37.17 26.58 33.35
C GLY A 50 37.06 25.32 32.47
N GLY A 51 38.00 25.14 31.52
CA GLY A 51 38.25 23.84 30.88
C GLY A 51 38.88 23.91 29.48
N SER A 52 40.16 23.54 29.39
CA SER A 52 41.09 23.62 28.25
C SER A 52 40.71 22.88 26.94
N PRO A 53 41.43 23.14 25.82
CA PRO A 53 40.92 23.01 24.45
C PRO A 53 41.21 21.65 23.80
N SER A 54 40.53 21.42 22.66
CA SER A 54 40.81 20.45 21.59
C SER A 54 39.97 19.16 21.55
N THR A 55 38.83 19.23 20.87
CA THR A 55 38.20 18.04 20.24
C THR A 55 37.92 18.22 18.74
N THR A 56 38.07 19.43 18.20
CA THR A 56 37.87 19.68 16.75
C THR A 56 39.07 19.26 15.89
N ALA A 57 40.25 19.01 16.47
CA ALA A 57 41.46 18.62 15.74
C ALA A 57 41.67 17.09 15.64
N GLN A 58 40.91 16.26 16.35
CA GLN A 58 41.01 14.79 16.28
C GLN A 58 39.97 14.14 15.36
N GLN A 59 38.85 14.80 15.05
CA GLN A 59 37.87 14.28 14.09
C GLN A 59 38.26 14.52 12.62
N GLN A 60 39.09 15.53 12.32
CA GLN A 60 39.57 15.77 10.94
C GLN A 60 40.77 14.88 10.51
N LYS A 61 41.49 14.24 11.45
CA LYS A 61 42.62 13.36 11.11
C LYS A 61 42.26 11.88 10.97
N GLN A 62 41.06 11.47 11.34
CA GLN A 62 40.60 10.07 11.17
C GLN A 62 39.81 9.86 9.86
N GLN A 63 39.26 10.93 9.27
CA GLN A 63 38.60 10.89 7.96
C GLN A 63 39.58 10.97 6.77
N GLN A 64 40.81 11.45 6.98
CA GLN A 64 41.86 11.48 5.93
C GLN A 64 42.72 10.20 5.86
N ARG A 65 42.57 9.23 6.78
CA ARG A 65 43.33 7.96 6.75
C ARG A 65 42.56 6.76 6.19
N LEU A 66 41.27 6.91 5.87
CA LEU A 66 40.46 5.85 5.25
C LEU A 66 40.19 6.09 3.74
N ALA A 67 40.67 7.20 3.19
CA ALA A 67 40.53 7.53 1.76
C ALA A 67 41.73 7.08 0.89
N GLN A 68 42.72 6.36 1.44
CA GLN A 68 43.95 6.00 0.72
C GLN A 68 44.12 4.51 0.37
N ASN A 69 43.18 3.62 0.68
CA ASN A 69 43.26 2.23 0.23
C ASN A 69 41.89 1.70 -0.20
N ALA A 70 41.49 2.02 -1.43
CA ALA A 70 40.50 1.25 -2.18
C ALA A 70 41.17 0.76 -3.47
N PRO A 71 41.34 -0.55 -3.69
CA PRO A 71 41.91 -1.05 -4.94
C PRO A 71 40.91 -0.78 -6.07
N ARG A 72 41.32 0.04 -7.05
CA ARG A 72 40.62 0.18 -8.32
C ARG A 72 40.89 -1.06 -9.16
N ILE A 73 39.90 -1.92 -9.36
CA ILE A 73 39.96 -2.96 -10.39
C ILE A 73 39.34 -2.36 -11.66
N ALA A 74 40.19 -2.08 -12.64
CA ALA A 74 39.76 -1.75 -13.99
C ALA A 74 39.40 -3.05 -14.71
N ALA A 75 38.14 -3.18 -15.14
CA ALA A 75 37.74 -4.26 -16.04
C ALA A 75 38.17 -3.88 -17.46
N LEU A 76 39.21 -4.54 -17.98
CA LEU A 76 39.38 -4.75 -19.42
C LEU A 76 38.91 -6.16 -19.74
N ASP A 77 38.13 -6.25 -20.82
CA ASP A 77 37.58 -7.44 -21.48
C ASP A 77 38.21 -8.79 -21.13
N ALA A 78 37.42 -9.72 -20.58
CA ALA A 78 37.49 -11.15 -20.87
C ALA A 78 36.29 -11.92 -20.29
N VAL A 79 35.68 -12.73 -21.14
CA VAL A 79 34.59 -13.68 -20.85
C VAL A 79 35.06 -14.74 -19.85
N GLY A 80 34.38 -14.91 -18.71
CA GLY A 80 34.63 -16.01 -17.77
C GLY A 80 33.77 -15.93 -16.50
N ALA A 81 33.12 -17.04 -16.16
CA ALA A 81 32.24 -17.17 -14.99
C ALA A 81 32.95 -16.79 -13.68
N MET A 82 32.38 -15.82 -12.94
CA MET A 82 32.88 -15.38 -11.63
C MET A 82 31.95 -15.87 -10.52
N THR A 83 32.47 -16.76 -9.67
CA THR A 83 31.90 -17.08 -8.36
C THR A 83 32.32 -16.01 -7.35
N LEU A 84 31.35 -15.40 -6.67
CA LEU A 84 31.60 -14.44 -5.58
C LEU A 84 31.90 -15.19 -4.27
N PRO A 85 32.85 -14.73 -3.43
CA PRO A 85 33.06 -15.29 -2.09
C PRO A 85 31.92 -14.91 -1.14
N GLU A 86 31.48 -15.85 -0.29
CA GLU A 86 30.50 -15.58 0.78
C GLU A 86 31.10 -14.66 1.87
N PRO A 87 30.33 -13.70 2.42
CA PRO A 87 30.78 -12.91 3.54
C PRO A 87 30.73 -13.70 4.87
N ASP A 88 31.80 -13.59 5.66
CA ASP A 88 31.98 -14.24 6.96
C ASP A 88 30.99 -13.71 8.02
N MET A 89 30.07 -14.58 8.45
CA MET A 89 29.03 -14.34 9.46
C MET A 89 29.58 -14.04 10.87
N THR A 90 30.86 -14.30 11.12
CA THR A 90 31.49 -14.15 12.44
C THR A 90 31.73 -12.68 12.79
N SER A 91 31.90 -11.80 11.80
CA SER A 91 32.13 -10.37 12.06
C SER A 91 30.83 -9.62 12.42
N MET A 92 29.67 -10.11 11.98
CA MET A 92 28.37 -9.46 12.20
C MET A 92 27.83 -9.71 13.62
N MET A 93 28.11 -10.88 14.21
CA MET A 93 27.70 -11.21 15.58
C MET A 93 28.41 -10.37 16.65
N ASN A 94 29.67 -9.97 16.41
CA ASN A 94 30.43 -9.15 17.35
C ASN A 94 29.95 -7.69 17.44
N SER A 95 29.30 -7.16 16.41
CA SER A 95 28.68 -5.83 16.45
C SER A 95 27.30 -5.80 17.10
N LEU A 96 26.62 -6.96 17.21
CA LEU A 96 25.32 -7.09 17.88
C LEU A 96 25.43 -7.31 19.40
N GLY A 97 26.55 -7.86 19.87
CA GLY A 97 26.81 -8.10 21.31
C GLY A 97 27.07 -6.83 22.15
N ALA A 98 27.31 -5.68 21.52
CA ALA A 98 27.57 -4.41 22.20
C ALA A 98 26.30 -3.59 22.53
N LEU A 99 25.12 -4.01 22.06
CA LEU A 99 23.85 -3.30 22.28
C LEU A 99 22.98 -3.89 23.41
N SER A 100 23.39 -4.99 24.05
CA SER A 100 22.58 -5.71 25.05
C SER A 100 22.94 -5.41 26.51
N SER A 101 23.77 -4.40 26.79
CA SER A 101 24.14 -4.02 28.17
C SER A 101 23.80 -2.56 28.47
N GLY A 102 22.57 -2.31 28.94
CA GLY A 102 22.15 -1.00 29.45
C GLY A 102 20.65 -0.96 29.73
N GLY A 103 20.25 -1.45 30.91
CA GLY A 103 18.86 -1.53 31.33
C GLY A 103 18.22 -0.19 31.72
N GLY A 104 16.89 -0.22 31.93
CA GLY A 104 16.15 0.88 32.56
C GLY A 104 14.65 0.86 32.27
N MET A 105 13.88 0.28 33.18
CA MET A 105 12.42 0.39 33.26
C MET A 105 12.01 1.80 33.75
N SER A 106 10.99 2.43 33.14
CA SER A 106 10.05 3.30 33.86
C SER A 106 8.81 3.66 33.04
N ALA A 107 7.65 3.54 33.69
CA ALA A 107 6.31 3.85 33.22
C ALA A 107 6.05 5.36 33.00
N GLY A 108 5.02 5.71 32.22
CA GLY A 108 4.52 7.09 32.17
C GLY A 108 3.56 7.47 31.03
N MET A 109 2.29 7.08 31.17
CA MET A 109 1.08 7.88 30.96
C MET A 109 1.01 8.96 29.83
N GLY A 110 0.14 8.70 28.84
CA GLY A 110 -0.96 9.58 28.38
C GLY A 110 -0.68 10.99 27.85
N GLY A 111 -1.09 11.25 26.60
CA GLY A 111 -1.30 12.62 26.09
C GLY A 111 -1.55 12.67 24.59
N ALA A 112 -2.81 12.75 24.18
CA ALA A 112 -3.22 13.03 22.81
C ALA A 112 -2.96 14.51 22.47
N GLY A 113 -2.31 14.77 21.33
CA GLY A 113 -2.10 16.10 20.78
C GLY A 113 -2.08 16.06 19.26
N SER A 114 -3.20 16.43 18.64
CA SER A 114 -3.32 16.72 17.21
C SER A 114 -2.92 18.19 16.98
N GLY A 115 -1.92 18.41 16.12
CA GLY A 115 -1.46 19.74 15.73
C GLY A 115 -0.81 19.69 14.36
N GLY A 116 -1.62 19.93 13.32
CA GLY A 116 -1.13 20.14 11.95
C GLY A 116 -0.47 21.51 11.83
N GLY A 117 0.82 21.52 11.47
CA GLY A 117 1.57 22.73 11.14
C GLY A 117 2.05 22.68 9.70
N LEU A 118 1.52 23.58 8.85
CA LEU A 118 2.13 23.94 7.57
C LEU A 118 3.32 24.87 7.85
N GLY A 119 4.54 24.40 7.58
CA GLY A 119 5.75 25.20 7.63
C GLY A 119 6.36 25.37 6.24
N ASN A 120 6.34 26.59 5.71
CA ASN A 120 7.14 26.99 4.56
C ASN A 120 8.61 27.16 4.99
N GLY A 121 9.39 26.09 4.88
CA GLY A 121 10.84 26.11 5.08
C GLY A 121 11.58 25.97 3.75
N HIS A 122 12.21 27.05 3.26
CA HIS A 122 13.22 26.97 2.21
C HIS A 122 14.53 26.43 2.82
N GLY A 123 14.67 25.11 2.84
CA GLY A 123 15.93 24.42 3.14
C GLY A 123 16.57 23.91 1.85
N LYS A 124 17.74 24.44 1.48
CA LYS A 124 18.60 23.80 0.48
C LYS A 124 19.22 22.55 1.11
N GLY A 125 18.52 21.42 1.01
CA GLY A 125 19.02 20.09 1.35
C GLY A 125 18.95 19.19 0.12
N VAL A 126 20.11 18.87 -0.46
CA VAL A 126 20.27 17.74 -1.38
C VAL A 126 20.64 16.53 -0.51
N GLY A 127 19.80 15.50 -0.54
CA GLY A 127 19.98 14.28 0.25
C GLY A 127 19.03 13.18 -0.20
N ASP A 128 19.51 12.38 -1.15
CA ASP A 128 18.97 11.08 -1.53
C ASP A 128 18.99 10.07 -0.35
N GLY A 129 18.11 9.07 -0.44
CA GLY A 129 17.80 8.03 0.56
C GLY A 129 18.83 7.65 1.61
N MET A 130 18.38 7.58 2.87
CA MET A 130 18.68 6.49 3.80
C MET A 130 17.82 6.64 5.06
N GLY A 131 17.06 5.60 5.37
CA GLY A 131 16.45 5.37 6.67
C GLY A 131 16.27 3.88 6.86
N ILE A 132 17.35 3.19 7.23
CA ILE A 132 17.28 1.84 7.79
C ILE A 132 16.39 1.93 9.05
N GLY A 133 15.50 0.95 9.22
CA GLY A 133 14.49 0.94 10.28
C GLY A 133 15.00 1.27 11.69
N LEU A 134 14.04 1.72 12.50
CA LEU A 134 14.14 2.17 13.91
C LEU A 134 14.38 3.69 14.08
N GLY A 135 13.35 4.48 13.73
CA GLY A 135 13.15 5.85 14.22
C GLY A 135 11.69 6.03 14.63
N GLY A 136 11.46 6.48 15.87
CA GLY A 136 10.14 6.48 16.52
C GLY A 136 9.02 7.16 15.73
N GLY A 137 7.86 6.49 15.69
CA GLY A 137 6.62 7.00 15.10
C GLY A 137 6.43 6.76 13.59
N GLY A 138 7.26 5.91 12.97
CA GLY A 138 7.20 5.63 11.53
C GLY A 138 6.08 4.66 11.13
N SER A 139 5.08 5.17 10.42
CA SER A 139 4.08 4.37 9.72
C SER A 139 4.73 3.37 8.78
N ILE A 140 4.46 2.07 8.97
CA ILE A 140 4.86 1.02 8.03
C ILE A 140 4.16 1.29 6.69
N ASN A 141 4.92 1.32 5.59
CA ASN A 141 4.36 1.43 4.24
C ASN A 141 3.48 0.20 3.93
N PRO A 142 2.15 0.34 3.82
CA PRO A 142 1.24 -0.79 3.66
C PRO A 142 1.32 -1.43 2.27
N PHE A 143 1.91 -0.74 1.29
CA PHE A 143 2.13 -1.25 -0.07
C PHE A 143 3.43 -2.05 -0.22
N GLY A 144 4.29 -2.05 0.80
CA GLY A 144 5.49 -2.89 0.84
C GLY A 144 6.75 -2.11 1.24
N MET A 145 7.84 -2.84 1.36
CA MET A 145 9.15 -2.29 1.74
C MET A 145 9.90 -1.76 0.51
N THR A 146 10.74 -0.75 0.70
CA THR A 146 11.65 -0.25 -0.35
C THR A 146 12.86 -1.16 -0.55
N ASP A 147 13.29 -1.82 0.53
CA ASP A 147 14.45 -2.70 0.51
C ASP A 147 14.09 -4.05 -0.12
N PRO A 148 14.91 -4.55 -1.07
CA PRO A 148 14.73 -5.88 -1.63
C PRO A 148 14.63 -6.95 -0.54
N ASN A 149 13.57 -7.74 -0.61
CA ASN A 149 13.33 -8.81 0.34
C ASN A 149 13.13 -10.13 -0.41
N ALA A 150 13.97 -11.13 -0.07
CA ALA A 150 13.93 -12.46 -0.69
C ALA A 150 12.61 -13.22 -0.42
N ASN A 151 11.83 -12.78 0.57
CA ASN A 151 10.55 -13.36 0.94
C ASN A 151 9.37 -12.45 0.57
N ALA A 152 9.47 -11.65 -0.49
CA ALA A 152 8.42 -10.73 -0.92
C ALA A 152 8.11 -10.84 -2.42
N LEU A 153 6.87 -10.50 -2.77
CA LEU A 153 6.50 -10.22 -4.16
C LEU A 153 7.04 -8.86 -4.59
N VAL A 154 7.40 -8.76 -5.86
CA VAL A 154 7.91 -7.53 -6.47
C VAL A 154 6.73 -6.74 -7.03
N GLY A 155 6.47 -5.57 -6.45
CA GLY A 155 5.38 -4.66 -6.76
C GLY A 155 5.80 -3.56 -7.74
N THR A 156 5.13 -3.49 -8.89
CA THR A 156 5.32 -2.43 -9.89
C THR A 156 4.06 -1.56 -9.98
N PHE A 157 4.24 -0.25 -9.86
CA PHE A 157 3.16 0.73 -9.97
C PHE A 157 3.09 1.33 -11.38
N TYR A 158 1.88 1.43 -11.91
CA TYR A 158 1.56 2.05 -13.20
C TYR A 158 0.51 3.14 -13.01
N ASP A 159 0.76 4.32 -13.58
CA ASP A 159 -0.22 5.39 -13.68
C ASP A 159 -0.82 5.43 -15.08
N LEU A 160 -2.10 5.07 -15.21
CA LEU A 160 -2.78 4.97 -16.50
C LEU A 160 -3.10 6.34 -17.11
N LYS A 161 -2.99 7.41 -16.30
CA LYS A 161 -3.35 8.78 -16.71
C LYS A 161 -2.31 9.45 -17.58
N GLN A 162 -1.13 8.86 -17.73
CA GLN A 162 -0.03 9.44 -18.48
C GLN A 162 0.81 8.37 -19.20
N THR A 163 1.45 8.75 -20.30
CA THR A 163 2.40 7.91 -21.05
C THR A 163 3.75 7.83 -20.32
N PRO A 164 4.69 6.95 -20.75
CA PRO A 164 6.05 6.93 -20.21
C PRO A 164 6.76 8.30 -20.29
N GLU A 165 6.44 9.09 -21.30
CA GLU A 165 6.95 10.45 -21.54
C GLU A 165 6.23 11.53 -20.72
N ARG A 166 5.28 11.16 -19.85
CA ARG A 166 4.44 12.05 -19.02
C ARG A 166 3.39 12.85 -19.77
N GLU A 167 3.07 12.44 -20.99
CA GLU A 167 1.96 13.06 -21.73
C GLU A 167 0.62 12.53 -21.19
N PRO A 168 -0.41 13.37 -21.03
CA PRO A 168 -1.69 12.93 -20.50
C PRO A 168 -2.39 11.97 -21.48
N THR A 169 -2.95 10.88 -20.95
CA THR A 169 -3.75 9.92 -21.75
C THR A 169 -5.22 10.29 -21.80
N ASN A 170 -5.68 11.15 -20.88
CA ASN A 170 -7.09 11.50 -20.66
C ASN A 170 -8.01 10.28 -20.44
N ILE A 171 -7.45 9.17 -19.93
CA ILE A 171 -8.19 7.94 -19.72
C ILE A 171 -9.36 8.15 -18.74
N THR A 172 -10.53 7.66 -19.11
CA THR A 172 -11.72 7.65 -18.25
C THR A 172 -11.68 6.51 -17.24
N ASP A 173 -12.62 6.51 -16.30
CA ASP A 173 -12.76 5.42 -15.31
C ASP A 173 -13.15 4.11 -16.01
N ASP A 174 -14.05 4.16 -16.98
CA ASP A 174 -14.48 3.00 -17.76
C ASP A 174 -13.35 2.44 -18.64
N GLU A 175 -12.57 3.32 -19.28
CA GLU A 175 -11.39 2.91 -20.04
C GLU A 175 -10.31 2.31 -19.13
N THR A 176 -10.18 2.80 -17.89
CA THR A 176 -9.28 2.24 -16.88
C THR A 176 -9.70 0.81 -16.54
N LYS A 177 -10.99 0.57 -16.23
CA LYS A 177 -11.54 -0.76 -16.01
C LYS A 177 -11.31 -1.68 -17.22
N GLU A 178 -11.46 -1.16 -18.44
CA GLU A 178 -11.21 -1.92 -19.66
C GLU A 178 -9.72 -2.30 -19.84
N VAL A 179 -8.79 -1.40 -19.50
CA VAL A 179 -7.35 -1.70 -19.50
C VAL A 179 -7.02 -2.79 -18.49
N VAL A 180 -7.56 -2.70 -17.27
CA VAL A 180 -7.39 -3.73 -16.24
C VAL A 180 -7.91 -5.08 -16.77
N ARG A 181 -9.12 -5.12 -17.33
CA ARG A 181 -9.72 -6.33 -17.91
C ARG A 181 -8.86 -6.95 -19.00
N LYS A 182 -8.41 -6.13 -19.96
CA LYS A 182 -7.51 -6.57 -21.04
C LYS A 182 -6.18 -7.08 -20.50
N PHE A 183 -5.64 -6.45 -19.46
CA PHE A 183 -4.43 -6.89 -18.80
C PHE A 183 -4.64 -8.25 -18.12
N VAL A 184 -5.60 -8.39 -17.20
CA VAL A 184 -5.76 -9.60 -16.37
C VAL A 184 -6.27 -10.82 -17.12
N ASP A 185 -6.86 -10.65 -18.31
CA ASP A 185 -7.27 -11.77 -19.17
C ASP A 185 -6.08 -12.72 -19.47
N ASN A 186 -4.89 -12.17 -19.69
CA ASN A 186 -3.68 -12.96 -19.99
C ASN A 186 -2.42 -12.51 -19.23
N TRP A 187 -2.54 -11.47 -18.40
CA TRP A 187 -1.45 -10.74 -17.72
C TRP A 187 -0.39 -10.26 -18.69
N ASN A 188 -0.85 -9.70 -19.82
CA ASN A 188 0.03 -9.25 -20.87
C ASN A 188 0.48 -7.81 -20.61
N LEU A 189 1.76 -7.64 -20.27
CA LEU A 189 2.37 -6.35 -19.97
C LEU A 189 2.21 -5.30 -21.08
N ARG A 190 1.93 -5.69 -22.34
CA ARG A 190 1.67 -4.72 -23.43
C ARG A 190 0.54 -3.74 -23.11
N TYR A 191 -0.41 -4.15 -22.28
CA TYR A 191 -1.54 -3.30 -21.90
C TYR A 191 -1.16 -2.25 -20.87
N LEU A 192 -0.09 -2.48 -20.09
CA LEU A 192 0.42 -1.55 -19.08
C LEU A 192 1.67 -0.79 -19.55
N SER A 193 2.47 -1.34 -20.46
CA SER A 193 3.77 -0.79 -20.88
C SER A 193 3.69 0.54 -21.64
N LYS A 194 2.49 0.92 -22.08
CA LYS A 194 2.20 2.20 -22.75
C LYS A 194 1.87 3.34 -21.77
N TYR A 195 1.89 3.05 -20.47
CA TYR A 195 1.60 4.00 -19.41
C TYR A 195 2.85 4.26 -18.57
N TYR A 196 2.83 5.36 -17.81
CA TYR A 196 3.90 5.65 -16.87
C TYR A 196 4.04 4.52 -15.84
N LYS A 197 5.29 4.11 -15.63
CA LYS A 197 5.69 3.16 -14.61
C LYS A 197 6.54 3.89 -13.58
N ALA A 198 6.19 3.78 -12.30
CA ALA A 198 6.99 4.36 -11.23
C ALA A 198 8.42 3.78 -11.23
N SER A 199 9.40 4.65 -10.98
CA SER A 199 10.81 4.22 -10.90
C SER A 199 11.07 3.31 -9.70
N ASN A 200 10.34 3.54 -8.60
CA ASN A 200 10.47 2.73 -7.40
C ASN A 200 9.64 1.45 -7.51
N THR A 201 10.23 0.37 -7.03
CA THR A 201 9.59 -0.93 -6.85
C THR A 201 9.45 -1.18 -5.35
N LEU A 202 8.33 -1.77 -4.93
CA LEU A 202 8.12 -2.16 -3.54
C LEU A 202 8.09 -3.68 -3.39
N TYR A 203 8.48 -4.16 -2.22
CA TYR A 203 8.58 -5.57 -1.88
C TYR A 203 7.52 -5.90 -0.84
N GLN A 204 6.50 -6.64 -1.26
CA GLN A 204 5.32 -6.91 -0.44
C GLN A 204 5.30 -8.34 0.10
N THR A 205 5.12 -8.47 1.42
CA THR A 205 5.10 -9.78 2.11
C THR A 205 3.69 -10.29 2.40
N LYS A 206 2.68 -9.44 2.26
CA LYS A 206 1.24 -9.73 2.49
C LYS A 206 0.37 -8.57 2.00
N ILE A 207 -0.82 -8.82 1.50
CA ILE A 207 -1.79 -7.75 1.17
C ILE A 207 -2.76 -7.62 2.34
N TYR A 208 -2.54 -6.58 3.16
CA TYR A 208 -3.42 -6.20 4.27
C TYR A 208 -3.33 -4.69 4.48
N ILE A 209 -4.22 -3.98 3.81
CA ILE A 209 -4.27 -2.53 3.68
C ILE A 209 -5.66 -2.10 4.16
N PRO A 210 -5.81 -1.72 5.44
CA PRO A 210 -7.04 -1.13 5.94
C PRO A 210 -7.42 0.15 5.20
N ALA A 211 -8.66 0.61 5.39
CA ALA A 211 -9.21 1.83 4.82
C ALA A 211 -8.27 3.03 5.01
N MET A 212 -7.85 3.63 3.90
CA MET A 212 -6.96 4.80 3.86
C MET A 212 -7.23 5.70 2.64
N ASP A 213 -6.63 6.88 2.60
CA ASP A 213 -6.70 7.77 1.43
C ASP A 213 -5.92 7.16 0.25
N ALA A 214 -6.50 7.19 -0.95
CA ALA A 214 -5.88 6.63 -2.16
C ALA A 214 -4.55 7.32 -2.54
N GLY A 215 -4.27 8.52 -2.02
CA GLY A 215 -3.00 9.23 -2.17
C GLY A 215 -1.85 8.61 -1.40
N GLU A 216 -2.11 7.63 -0.52
CA GLU A 216 -1.06 6.90 0.18
C GLU A 216 -0.32 5.93 -0.75
N ALA A 217 -0.93 5.44 -1.84
CA ALA A 217 -0.25 4.59 -2.80
C ALA A 217 0.84 5.35 -3.60
N PRO A 218 0.56 6.51 -4.24
CA PRO A 218 1.61 7.31 -4.86
C PRO A 218 2.72 7.75 -3.88
N LYS A 219 2.39 8.04 -2.61
CA LYS A 219 3.40 8.36 -1.58
C LYS A 219 4.30 7.16 -1.29
N ALA A 220 3.70 5.98 -1.12
CA ALA A 220 4.43 4.73 -0.88
C ALA A 220 5.42 4.38 -2.01
N PHE A 221 5.04 4.64 -3.26
CA PHE A 221 5.90 4.44 -4.44
C PHE A 221 6.78 5.65 -4.77
N ASN A 222 6.84 6.66 -3.89
CA ASN A 222 7.64 7.88 -4.07
C ASN A 222 7.36 8.61 -5.40
N CYS A 223 6.10 8.62 -5.84
CA CYS A 223 5.66 9.28 -7.07
C CYS A 223 4.48 10.24 -6.85
N ALA A 224 4.18 10.62 -5.60
CA ALA A 224 3.06 11.51 -5.26
C ALA A 224 3.12 12.90 -5.91
N ASN A 225 4.32 13.38 -6.26
CA ASN A 225 4.48 14.66 -6.98
C ASN A 225 4.14 14.54 -8.49
N GLU A 226 3.93 13.33 -8.98
CA GLU A 226 3.81 13.02 -10.40
C GLU A 226 2.51 12.28 -10.74
N VAL A 227 1.85 11.70 -9.75
CA VAL A 227 0.71 10.80 -9.90
C VAL A 227 -0.41 11.23 -8.96
N GLN A 228 -1.57 11.53 -9.54
CA GLN A 228 -2.80 11.77 -8.76
C GLN A 228 -3.38 10.45 -8.21
N PRO A 229 -4.13 10.50 -7.09
CA PRO A 229 -4.59 9.33 -6.34
C PRO A 229 -5.79 8.61 -6.97
N SER A 230 -5.72 8.31 -8.27
CA SER A 230 -6.79 7.61 -9.01
C SER A 230 -6.26 6.93 -10.26
N ARG A 231 -7.00 5.96 -10.81
CA ARG A 231 -6.69 5.29 -12.09
C ARG A 231 -5.24 4.81 -12.16
N TRP A 232 -4.80 4.14 -11.11
CA TRP A 232 -3.48 3.53 -11.03
C TRP A 232 -3.62 2.03 -10.77
N VAL A 233 -2.61 1.28 -11.19
CA VAL A 233 -2.54 -0.18 -11.03
C VAL A 233 -1.22 -0.52 -10.35
N VAL A 234 -1.26 -1.43 -9.37
CA VAL A 234 -0.06 -2.09 -8.83
C VAL A 234 -0.14 -3.58 -9.13
N VAL A 235 0.93 -4.12 -9.71
CA VAL A 235 1.09 -5.54 -9.96
C VAL A 235 2.21 -6.08 -9.08
N TYR A 236 1.87 -6.97 -8.15
CA TYR A 236 2.82 -7.75 -7.37
C TYR A 236 3.04 -9.11 -8.04
N SER A 237 4.29 -9.52 -8.22
CA SER A 237 4.61 -10.79 -8.89
C SER A 237 5.74 -11.54 -8.23
N GLY A 238 5.71 -12.87 -8.33
CA GLY A 238 6.76 -13.74 -7.84
C GLY A 238 6.41 -15.22 -7.92
N ASN A 239 7.23 -16.05 -7.28
CA ASN A 239 7.04 -17.49 -7.22
C ASN A 239 6.99 -17.94 -5.76
N VAL A 240 5.96 -18.69 -5.39
CA VAL A 240 5.74 -19.16 -4.02
C VAL A 240 5.82 -20.68 -3.94
N ILE A 241 6.33 -21.18 -2.83
CA ILE A 241 6.41 -22.60 -2.51
C ILE A 241 5.22 -22.95 -1.62
N ALA A 242 4.42 -23.93 -2.04
CA ALA A 242 3.31 -24.39 -1.23
C ALA A 242 3.83 -25.03 0.09
N PRO A 243 3.37 -24.55 1.26
CA PRO A 243 3.86 -25.03 2.54
C PRO A 243 3.35 -26.44 2.89
N LYS A 244 2.23 -26.84 2.31
CA LYS A 244 1.64 -28.18 2.45
C LYS A 244 0.79 -28.54 1.24
N THR A 245 0.54 -29.84 1.06
CA THR A 245 -0.38 -30.37 0.06
C THR A 245 -1.80 -30.17 0.55
N GLY A 246 -2.70 -29.71 -0.31
CA GLY A 246 -4.10 -29.54 0.06
C GLY A 246 -4.89 -28.74 -0.97
N LYS A 247 -6.16 -28.53 -0.64
CA LYS A 247 -7.09 -27.70 -1.39
C LYS A 247 -7.24 -26.36 -0.67
N PHE A 248 -6.98 -25.28 -1.39
CA PHE A 248 -7.03 -23.91 -0.88
C PHE A 248 -7.96 -23.05 -1.71
N ARG A 249 -8.37 -21.91 -1.18
CA ARG A 249 -9.02 -20.82 -1.93
C ARG A 249 -8.59 -19.49 -1.35
N PHE A 250 -8.67 -18.43 -2.15
CA PHE A 250 -8.46 -17.08 -1.67
C PHE A 250 -9.77 -16.48 -1.15
N VAL A 251 -9.64 -15.62 -0.14
CA VAL A 251 -10.73 -14.85 0.43
C VAL A 251 -10.26 -13.42 0.61
N GLY A 252 -10.99 -12.43 0.14
CA GLY A 252 -10.49 -11.06 0.15
C GLY A 252 -11.43 -10.03 -0.45
N ALA A 253 -10.93 -8.81 -0.53
CA ALA A 253 -11.57 -7.72 -1.26
C ALA A 253 -10.53 -6.65 -1.60
N GLY A 254 -10.69 -6.00 -2.76
CA GLY A 254 -10.07 -4.72 -3.07
C GLY A 254 -11.11 -3.60 -3.10
N ASP A 255 -10.69 -2.41 -2.73
CA ASP A 255 -11.38 -1.15 -3.04
C ASP A 255 -10.32 -0.29 -3.74
N ASP A 256 -10.32 -0.18 -5.07
CA ASP A 256 -11.42 -0.62 -5.95
C ASP A 256 -11.36 -2.06 -6.49
N ILE A 257 -10.21 -2.52 -7.00
CA ILE A 257 -10.09 -3.80 -7.74
C ILE A 257 -9.02 -4.67 -7.10
N MET A 258 -9.30 -5.97 -6.96
CA MET A 258 -8.30 -7.00 -6.65
C MET A 258 -8.49 -8.25 -7.52
N VAL A 259 -7.42 -8.65 -8.22
CA VAL A 259 -7.39 -9.90 -9.02
C VAL A 259 -6.14 -10.71 -8.65
N VAL A 260 -6.30 -12.02 -8.45
CA VAL A 260 -5.17 -12.94 -8.19
C VAL A 260 -5.07 -13.99 -9.28
N ARG A 261 -3.89 -14.06 -9.90
CA ARG A 261 -3.46 -15.20 -10.71
C ARG A 261 -2.55 -16.09 -9.89
N PHE A 262 -2.87 -17.37 -9.87
CA PHE A 262 -2.07 -18.38 -9.22
C PHE A 262 -1.89 -19.55 -10.18
N ASN A 263 -0.66 -20.03 -10.33
CA ASN A 263 -0.33 -21.10 -11.26
C ASN A 263 -0.85 -20.83 -12.68
N LYS A 264 -0.66 -19.60 -13.15
CA LYS A 264 -1.07 -19.10 -14.47
C LYS A 264 -2.58 -19.06 -14.73
N LYS A 265 -3.43 -19.23 -13.71
CA LYS A 265 -4.89 -19.12 -13.80
C LYS A 265 -5.40 -18.02 -12.89
N ASN A 266 -6.36 -17.22 -13.34
CA ASN A 266 -7.09 -16.32 -12.43
C ASN A 266 -7.93 -17.19 -11.49
N VAL A 267 -7.71 -17.03 -10.19
CA VAL A 267 -8.35 -17.84 -9.13
C VAL A 267 -9.02 -16.98 -8.07
N PHE A 268 -9.03 -15.66 -8.26
CA PHE A 268 -9.72 -14.72 -7.38
C PHE A 268 -9.96 -13.40 -8.12
N ASP A 269 -11.15 -12.82 -7.94
CA ASP A 269 -11.52 -11.51 -8.45
C ASP A 269 -12.70 -10.96 -7.62
N TRP A 270 -12.43 -10.10 -6.64
CA TRP A 270 -13.48 -9.52 -5.81
C TRP A 270 -13.06 -8.17 -5.24
N GLY A 271 -13.97 -7.20 -5.31
CA GLY A 271 -13.76 -5.85 -4.84
C GLY A 271 -14.96 -4.94 -5.11
N TYR A 272 -14.76 -3.63 -5.02
CA TYR A 272 -15.76 -2.63 -5.43
C TYR A 272 -16.11 -2.75 -6.91
N THR A 273 -15.10 -3.12 -7.72
CA THR A 273 -15.20 -3.50 -9.13
C THR A 273 -14.47 -4.84 -9.36
N MET A 274 -15.09 -5.75 -10.12
CA MET A 274 -14.41 -6.97 -10.59
C MET A 274 -13.50 -6.65 -11.79
N GLY A 275 -12.27 -7.17 -11.79
CA GLY A 275 -11.28 -6.87 -12.82
C GLY A 275 -11.36 -7.78 -14.04
N THR A 276 -11.90 -9.00 -13.93
CA THR A 276 -11.98 -9.96 -15.04
C THR A 276 -13.25 -9.81 -15.88
N VAL A 277 -14.26 -9.14 -15.32
CA VAL A 277 -15.57 -8.94 -15.92
C VAL A 277 -16.07 -7.54 -15.58
N ASP A 278 -16.93 -6.97 -16.42
CA ASP A 278 -17.54 -5.67 -16.17
C ASP A 278 -18.70 -5.81 -15.17
N PHE A 279 -18.36 -5.98 -13.89
CA PHE A 279 -19.31 -6.20 -12.80
C PHE A 279 -18.90 -5.43 -11.55
N GLU A 280 -19.83 -4.66 -11.01
CA GLU A 280 -19.65 -3.86 -9.81
C GLU A 280 -20.63 -4.33 -8.72
N PRO A 281 -20.16 -5.09 -7.70
CA PRO A 281 -21.04 -5.69 -6.69
C PRO A 281 -21.98 -4.68 -6.01
N HIS A 282 -21.49 -3.47 -5.75
CA HIS A 282 -22.24 -2.41 -5.07
C HIS A 282 -23.47 -1.91 -5.84
N LEU A 283 -23.50 -2.08 -7.17
CA LEU A 283 -24.67 -1.75 -8.01
C LEU A 283 -25.68 -2.90 -8.09
N HIS A 284 -25.32 -4.09 -7.58
CA HIS A 284 -26.06 -5.33 -7.80
C HIS A 284 -26.36 -6.10 -6.51
N ILE A 285 -26.41 -5.41 -5.37
CA ILE A 285 -26.74 -5.99 -4.05
C ILE A 285 -28.07 -6.79 -4.05
N PRO A 286 -29.18 -6.32 -4.64
CA PRO A 286 -30.41 -7.11 -4.69
C PRO A 286 -30.22 -8.47 -5.38
N TYR A 287 -29.39 -8.53 -6.42
CA TYR A 287 -29.09 -9.77 -7.14
C TYR A 287 -28.20 -10.69 -6.30
N LEU A 288 -27.13 -10.14 -5.73
CA LEU A 288 -26.20 -10.90 -4.89
C LEU A 288 -26.86 -11.45 -3.62
N THR A 289 -27.90 -10.79 -3.12
CA THR A 289 -28.71 -11.25 -1.97
C THR A 289 -29.90 -12.12 -2.36
N GLY A 290 -30.09 -12.41 -3.66
CA GLY A 290 -31.17 -13.26 -4.17
C GLY A 290 -32.57 -12.62 -4.11
N GLN A 291 -32.66 -11.30 -4.00
CA GLN A 291 -33.92 -10.56 -4.07
C GLN A 291 -34.45 -10.46 -5.52
N ASN A 292 -33.57 -10.59 -6.52
CA ASN A 292 -33.93 -10.75 -7.91
C ASN A 292 -32.97 -11.67 -8.67
N ASP A 293 -33.46 -12.31 -9.73
CA ASP A 293 -32.66 -13.15 -10.61
C ASP A 293 -32.19 -12.34 -11.83
N ASN A 294 -30.95 -12.57 -12.26
CA ASN A 294 -30.41 -11.96 -13.48
C ASN A 294 -29.51 -12.95 -14.24
N ARG A 295 -30.05 -13.52 -15.32
CA ARG A 295 -29.34 -14.52 -16.15
C ARG A 295 -28.07 -13.98 -16.81
N GLU A 296 -28.00 -12.68 -17.08
CA GLU A 296 -26.79 -12.07 -17.65
C GLU A 296 -25.69 -11.98 -16.59
N PHE A 297 -26.04 -11.65 -15.34
CA PHE A 297 -25.09 -11.66 -14.23
C PHE A 297 -24.65 -13.08 -13.86
N ASP A 298 -25.55 -14.08 -13.93
CA ASP A 298 -25.16 -15.48 -13.75
C ASP A 298 -24.10 -15.90 -14.79
N ARG A 299 -24.30 -15.50 -16.05
CA ARG A 299 -23.34 -15.79 -17.13
C ARG A 299 -22.01 -15.08 -16.89
N LEU A 300 -22.05 -13.84 -16.42
CA LEU A 300 -20.88 -13.01 -16.15
C LEU A 300 -20.06 -13.55 -14.95
N LEU A 301 -20.70 -13.92 -13.85
CA LEU A 301 -20.01 -14.51 -12.70
C LEU A 301 -19.37 -15.85 -13.05
N ARG A 302 -20.03 -16.68 -13.87
CA ARG A 302 -19.46 -17.94 -14.39
C ARG A 302 -18.26 -17.73 -15.31
N SER A 303 -18.20 -16.63 -16.05
CA SER A 303 -17.06 -16.30 -16.91
C SER A 303 -15.91 -15.61 -16.16
N SER A 304 -16.18 -15.04 -14.98
CA SER A 304 -15.18 -14.41 -14.12
C SER A 304 -14.18 -15.40 -13.50
N ALA A 305 -13.15 -14.88 -12.83
CA ALA A 305 -12.25 -15.71 -12.03
C ALA A 305 -12.93 -16.36 -10.82
N MET A 306 -14.10 -15.88 -10.39
CA MET A 306 -14.80 -16.43 -9.23
C MET A 306 -15.50 -17.76 -9.57
N LYS A 307 -15.96 -17.95 -10.82
CA LYS A 307 -16.54 -19.21 -11.35
C LYS A 307 -17.63 -19.86 -10.49
N GLU A 308 -18.38 -19.06 -9.76
CA GLU A 308 -19.46 -19.50 -8.88
C GLU A 308 -20.79 -18.91 -9.34
N ASP A 309 -21.87 -19.65 -9.11
CA ASP A 309 -23.23 -19.23 -9.48
C ASP A 309 -23.74 -18.13 -8.55
N LYS A 310 -23.34 -18.25 -7.27
CA LYS A 310 -23.63 -17.28 -6.23
C LYS A 310 -22.37 -17.04 -5.45
N ILE A 311 -21.96 -15.78 -5.36
CA ILE A 311 -20.77 -15.42 -4.61
C ILE A 311 -21.07 -15.57 -3.13
N LYS A 312 -20.26 -16.37 -2.45
CA LYS A 312 -20.22 -16.42 -1.00
C LYS A 312 -19.29 -15.32 -0.50
N THR A 313 -19.67 -14.66 0.59
CA THR A 313 -18.84 -13.66 1.27
C THR A 313 -18.71 -13.96 2.76
N TYR A 314 -17.67 -13.42 3.37
CA TYR A 314 -17.50 -13.36 4.83
C TYR A 314 -17.52 -11.91 5.29
N GLN A 315 -18.30 -11.64 6.34
CA GLN A 315 -18.44 -10.33 6.95
C GLN A 315 -17.80 -10.32 8.33
N TYR A 316 -17.24 -9.17 8.71
CA TYR A 316 -16.65 -8.93 10.02
C TYR A 316 -17.09 -7.56 10.55
N GLU A 317 -17.06 -7.37 11.87
CA GLU A 317 -17.45 -6.11 12.52
C GLU A 317 -16.52 -4.95 12.13
N THR A 318 -15.30 -5.27 11.70
CA THR A 318 -14.23 -4.33 11.31
C THR A 318 -14.15 -4.09 9.80
N THR A 319 -15.15 -4.52 9.02
CA THR A 319 -15.20 -4.37 7.56
C THR A 319 -16.52 -3.75 7.10
N GLN A 320 -16.95 -2.68 7.75
CA GLN A 320 -18.29 -2.08 7.58
C GLN A 320 -18.50 -1.63 6.14
N ASN A 321 -17.56 -0.88 5.58
CA ASN A 321 -17.61 -0.45 4.19
C ASN A 321 -17.73 -1.64 3.23
N TRP A 322 -16.89 -2.68 3.34
CA TRP A 322 -17.03 -3.86 2.47
C TRP A 322 -18.33 -4.64 2.69
N ASN A 323 -18.82 -4.72 3.92
CA ASN A 323 -20.11 -5.37 4.21
C ASN A 323 -21.26 -4.66 3.50
N GLU A 324 -21.23 -3.33 3.47
CA GLU A 324 -22.25 -2.50 2.82
C GLU A 324 -22.12 -2.49 1.29
N LYS A 325 -20.89 -2.38 0.78
CA LYS A 325 -20.64 -2.19 -0.66
C LYS A 325 -20.55 -3.49 -1.43
N ASN A 326 -19.92 -4.51 -0.88
CA ASN A 326 -19.57 -5.74 -1.60
C ASN A 326 -20.06 -7.00 -0.88
N LEU A 327 -20.95 -6.86 0.12
CA LEU A 327 -21.42 -7.93 1.01
C LEU A 327 -20.31 -8.61 1.83
N GLY A 328 -19.13 -8.00 1.95
CA GLY A 328 -17.98 -8.50 2.68
C GLY A 328 -16.85 -9.00 1.77
N LEU A 329 -15.95 -9.80 2.35
CA LEU A 329 -14.83 -10.42 1.63
C LEU A 329 -15.35 -11.59 0.79
N GLY A 330 -15.09 -11.56 -0.51
CA GLY A 330 -15.49 -12.61 -1.44
C GLY A 330 -14.73 -13.89 -1.20
N VAL A 331 -15.41 -15.03 -1.36
CA VAL A 331 -14.83 -16.36 -1.24
C VAL A 331 -14.62 -16.93 -2.63
N GLY A 332 -13.36 -17.04 -3.05
CA GLY A 332 -12.99 -17.51 -4.38
C GLY A 332 -13.13 -19.02 -4.58
N PRO A 333 -12.93 -19.49 -5.82
CA PRO A 333 -12.93 -20.91 -6.15
C PRO A 333 -11.71 -21.61 -5.55
N THR A 334 -11.82 -22.93 -5.44
CA THR A 334 -10.74 -23.74 -4.88
C THR A 334 -9.68 -24.09 -5.93
N PHE A 335 -8.44 -24.25 -5.48
CA PHE A 335 -7.32 -24.76 -6.25
C PHE A 335 -6.49 -25.73 -5.40
N ASP A 336 -5.83 -26.68 -6.05
CA ASP A 336 -5.02 -27.71 -5.40
C ASP A 336 -3.53 -27.39 -5.49
N VAL A 337 -2.80 -27.66 -4.41
CA VAL A 337 -1.35 -27.49 -4.35
C VAL A 337 -0.67 -28.74 -3.78
N VAL A 338 0.61 -28.89 -4.11
CA VAL A 338 1.48 -29.96 -3.60
C VAL A 338 2.61 -29.32 -2.79
N ALA A 339 2.83 -29.80 -1.57
CA ALA A 339 3.89 -29.31 -0.69
C ALA A 339 5.24 -29.26 -1.41
N GLY A 340 5.99 -28.16 -1.22
CA GLY A 340 7.31 -27.99 -1.81
C GLY A 340 7.31 -27.65 -3.30
N ARG A 341 6.17 -27.72 -4.00
CA ARG A 341 6.08 -27.28 -5.39
C ARG A 341 6.03 -25.75 -5.47
N THR A 342 6.73 -25.22 -6.47
CA THR A 342 6.74 -23.79 -6.79
C THR A 342 5.58 -23.43 -7.73
N TYR A 343 4.91 -22.33 -7.44
CA TYR A 343 3.80 -21.78 -8.22
C TYR A 343 4.05 -20.29 -8.50
N PRO A 344 3.92 -19.84 -9.75
CA PRO A 344 3.88 -18.40 -10.03
C PRO A 344 2.61 -17.80 -9.43
N VAL A 345 2.75 -16.61 -8.86
CA VAL A 345 1.64 -15.82 -8.34
C VAL A 345 1.78 -14.37 -8.77
N GLU A 346 0.66 -13.80 -9.20
CA GLU A 346 0.54 -12.39 -9.53
C GLU A 346 -0.73 -11.83 -8.88
N ILE A 347 -0.61 -10.67 -8.24
CA ILE A 347 -1.71 -9.98 -7.56
C ILE A 347 -1.77 -8.58 -8.14
N LEU A 348 -2.93 -8.23 -8.70
CA LEU A 348 -3.23 -6.87 -9.13
C LEU A 348 -4.13 -6.21 -8.09
N ILE A 349 -3.77 -4.99 -7.69
CA ILE A 349 -4.68 -4.05 -7.02
C ILE A 349 -4.76 -2.76 -7.85
N SER A 350 -5.90 -2.10 -7.84
CA SER A 350 -6.11 -0.86 -8.60
C SER A 350 -7.12 0.04 -7.90
N GLU A 351 -6.96 1.34 -8.13
CA GLU A 351 -7.87 2.39 -7.67
C GLU A 351 -8.51 3.10 -8.88
N VAL A 352 -9.82 3.29 -8.85
CA VAL A 352 -10.65 4.02 -9.81
C VAL A 352 -12.06 4.28 -9.21
N PRO A 353 -12.49 5.52 -8.95
CA PRO A 353 -11.99 6.79 -9.49
C PRO A 353 -11.05 7.58 -8.57
N GLY A 354 -10.67 7.03 -7.41
CA GLY A 354 -9.97 7.77 -6.35
C GLY A 354 -10.84 7.94 -5.10
N GLY A 355 -10.20 8.19 -3.97
CA GLY A 355 -10.86 8.46 -2.69
C GLY A 355 -10.38 7.52 -1.60
N LEU A 356 -11.14 6.48 -1.32
CA LEU A 356 -10.82 5.49 -0.31
C LEU A 356 -10.17 4.28 -0.98
N PHE A 357 -9.01 3.85 -0.48
CA PHE A 357 -8.38 2.60 -0.91
C PHE A 357 -8.27 1.63 0.26
N CYS A 358 -8.52 0.34 -0.01
CA CYS A 358 -8.18 -0.75 0.90
C CYS A 358 -8.06 -2.08 0.15
N ALA A 359 -7.33 -3.03 0.72
CA ALA A 359 -7.13 -4.33 0.11
C ALA A 359 -6.71 -5.37 1.15
N ALA A 360 -7.39 -6.52 1.20
CA ALA A 360 -6.99 -7.63 2.07
C ALA A 360 -7.09 -8.96 1.34
N LEU A 361 -6.08 -9.82 1.53
CA LEU A 361 -6.04 -11.16 0.94
C LEU A 361 -5.69 -12.22 2.00
N HIS A 362 -6.68 -13.06 2.27
CA HIS A 362 -6.62 -14.23 3.13
C HIS A 362 -6.57 -15.51 2.30
N ILE A 363 -6.21 -16.61 2.96
CA ILE A 363 -6.21 -17.93 2.37
C ILE A 363 -6.94 -18.93 3.27
N GLU A 364 -7.87 -19.66 2.69
CA GLU A 364 -8.61 -20.73 3.36
C GLU A 364 -8.12 -22.08 2.85
N GLU A 365 -7.62 -22.93 3.74
CA GLU A 365 -7.57 -24.37 3.50
C GLU A 365 -8.96 -24.98 3.69
N VAL A 366 -9.43 -25.66 2.65
CA VAL A 366 -10.78 -26.23 2.61
C VAL A 366 -10.89 -27.40 3.59
N GLY A 367 -11.87 -27.32 4.49
CA GLY A 367 -12.16 -28.36 5.48
C GLY A 367 -11.33 -28.26 6.77
N ALA A 368 -10.43 -27.28 6.88
CA ALA A 368 -9.78 -26.97 8.14
C ALA A 368 -10.75 -26.29 9.11
N ASP A 369 -10.48 -26.44 10.41
CA ASP A 369 -11.24 -25.80 11.47
C ASP A 369 -10.62 -24.44 11.81
N TYR A 370 -11.47 -23.42 11.90
CA TYR A 370 -11.07 -22.04 12.18
C TYR A 370 -11.91 -21.48 13.31
N ASN A 371 -11.28 -20.69 14.16
CA ASN A 371 -12.00 -19.82 15.08
C ASN A 371 -12.96 -18.92 14.30
N LYS A 372 -14.11 -18.61 14.88
CA LYS A 372 -15.14 -17.79 14.24
C LYS A 372 -15.21 -16.41 14.89
N ALA A 373 -15.45 -15.40 14.07
CA ALA A 373 -15.86 -14.08 14.52
C ALA A 373 -17.30 -14.13 15.06
N SER A 374 -17.76 -13.05 15.71
CA SER A 374 -19.14 -12.95 16.20
C SER A 374 -20.19 -12.97 15.10
N THR A 375 -19.82 -12.58 13.86
CA THR A 375 -20.64 -12.77 12.65
C THR A 375 -20.81 -14.24 12.23
N GLY A 376 -20.05 -15.17 12.82
CA GLY A 376 -19.98 -16.58 12.41
C GLY A 376 -19.00 -16.85 11.26
N SER A 377 -18.43 -15.81 10.64
CA SER A 377 -17.38 -15.94 9.63
C SER A 377 -16.10 -16.55 10.21
N PRO A 378 -15.37 -17.39 9.46
CA PRO A 378 -14.08 -17.93 9.92
C PRO A 378 -13.03 -16.82 10.00
N ILE A 379 -12.17 -16.87 11.01
CA ILE A 379 -10.97 -16.04 11.14
C ILE A 379 -9.85 -16.75 10.40
N LEU A 380 -9.62 -16.32 9.16
CA LEU A 380 -8.68 -16.95 8.25
C LEU A 380 -7.26 -16.38 8.42
N PRO A 381 -6.21 -17.13 8.05
CA PRO A 381 -4.88 -16.56 7.96
C PRO A 381 -4.70 -15.70 6.71
N LEU A 382 -3.76 -14.75 6.77
CA LEU A 382 -3.34 -13.96 5.61
C LEU A 382 -2.56 -14.83 4.62
N PHE A 383 -2.72 -14.54 3.33
CA PHE A 383 -1.77 -15.03 2.33
C PHE A 383 -0.48 -14.22 2.44
N ARG A 384 0.53 -14.82 3.08
CA ARG A 384 1.78 -14.14 3.45
C ARG A 384 3.02 -14.97 3.13
N PHE A 385 4.12 -14.25 2.94
CA PHE A 385 5.39 -14.81 2.46
C PHE A 385 6.50 -14.78 3.52
N ASP A 386 6.25 -14.11 4.65
CA ASP A 386 7.11 -14.12 5.83
C ASP A 386 6.30 -14.33 7.13
N ARG A 387 6.99 -14.27 8.27
CA ARG A 387 6.38 -14.41 9.60
C ARG A 387 5.87 -13.09 10.19
N SER A 388 6.12 -11.97 9.53
CA SER A 388 5.66 -10.67 10.02
C SER A 388 4.13 -10.60 9.95
N LEU A 389 3.54 -9.90 10.91
CA LEU A 389 2.10 -9.66 10.98
C LEU A 389 1.85 -8.18 10.70
N PRO A 390 0.68 -7.82 10.13
CA PRO A 390 0.29 -6.41 10.04
C PRO A 390 0.24 -5.77 11.42
N GLU A 391 0.48 -4.46 11.46
CA GLU A 391 0.20 -3.67 12.66
C GLU A 391 -1.30 -3.71 12.97
N LYS A 392 -1.61 -3.61 14.26
CA LYS A 392 -2.99 -3.48 14.70
C LYS A 392 -3.53 -2.15 14.16
N SER A 393 -4.63 -2.22 13.41
CA SER A 393 -5.34 -1.05 12.91
C SER A 393 -6.76 -1.03 13.48
N ASN A 394 -7.22 0.15 13.84
CA ASN A 394 -8.62 0.41 14.17
C ASN A 394 -9.37 1.05 12.99
N ALA A 395 -8.71 1.22 11.84
CA ALA A 395 -9.38 1.67 10.63
C ALA A 395 -10.38 0.63 10.14
N ASP A 396 -11.40 1.08 9.42
CA ASP A 396 -12.35 0.18 8.77
C ASP A 396 -11.66 -0.70 7.71
N ASN A 397 -12.34 -1.75 7.26
CA ASN A 397 -11.81 -2.74 6.33
C ASN A 397 -10.48 -3.38 6.81
N ALA A 398 -10.37 -3.58 8.14
CA ALA A 398 -9.29 -4.31 8.80
C ALA A 398 -9.81 -5.67 9.32
N PRO A 399 -10.03 -6.67 8.45
CA PRO A 399 -10.60 -7.96 8.84
C PRO A 399 -9.70 -8.71 9.83
N PRO A 400 -10.26 -9.41 10.83
CA PRO A 400 -9.46 -10.23 11.72
C PRO A 400 -8.70 -11.32 10.94
N PHE A 401 -7.56 -11.74 11.45
CA PHE A 401 -6.75 -12.79 10.84
C PHE A 401 -6.16 -13.73 11.88
N ASP A 402 -5.97 -15.00 11.50
CA ASP A 402 -5.23 -15.97 12.29
C ASP A 402 -3.71 -15.77 12.11
N PRO A 403 -2.96 -15.38 13.16
CA PRO A 403 -1.52 -15.14 13.06
C PRO A 403 -0.71 -16.43 12.85
N ASN A 404 -1.31 -17.60 13.11
CA ASN A 404 -0.65 -18.91 13.04
C ASN A 404 -0.77 -19.57 11.65
N GLY A 405 -1.28 -18.81 10.68
CA GLY A 405 -1.40 -19.22 9.30
C GLY A 405 -0.10 -19.68 8.63
N PRO A 406 -0.22 -20.52 7.59
CA PRO A 406 0.94 -20.99 6.84
C PRO A 406 1.68 -19.83 6.15
N VAL A 407 3.00 -19.94 6.08
CA VAL A 407 3.87 -19.00 5.35
C VAL A 407 4.23 -19.61 4.00
N TRP A 408 3.84 -18.94 2.92
CA TRP A 408 4.12 -19.33 1.54
C TRP A 408 5.47 -18.77 1.12
N LYS A 409 6.55 -19.49 1.46
CA LYS A 409 7.91 -19.00 1.20
C LYS A 409 8.10 -18.68 -0.29
N MET A 410 8.85 -17.62 -0.59
CA MET A 410 9.24 -17.33 -1.96
C MET A 410 10.26 -18.35 -2.45
N ALA A 411 10.13 -18.79 -3.71
CA ALA A 411 11.15 -19.59 -4.37
C ALA A 411 12.36 -18.72 -4.71
N LYS A 412 13.57 -19.22 -4.48
CA LYS A 412 14.79 -18.49 -4.87
C LYS A 412 14.89 -18.49 -6.40
N SER A 413 15.50 -17.44 -6.95
CA SER A 413 15.69 -17.25 -8.40
C SER A 413 16.47 -18.36 -9.13
N GLY A 414 16.96 -19.40 -8.42
CA GLY A 414 17.65 -20.57 -8.98
C GLY A 414 16.92 -21.92 -8.79
N ASP A 415 15.76 -21.95 -8.12
CA ASP A 415 15.06 -23.21 -7.79
C ASP A 415 14.04 -23.64 -8.87
N THR A 416 13.94 -22.90 -9.97
CA THR A 416 13.15 -23.31 -11.14
C THR A 416 13.85 -24.44 -11.89
N LYS A 417 13.74 -25.66 -11.37
CA LYS A 417 13.89 -26.86 -12.19
C LYS A 417 12.70 -26.90 -13.17
N PHE A 418 12.89 -26.30 -14.33
CA PHE A 418 12.00 -26.50 -15.47
C PHE A 418 12.10 -27.98 -15.90
N GLY A 419 11.15 -28.79 -15.46
CA GLY A 419 10.86 -30.06 -16.10
C GLY A 419 10.27 -29.76 -17.48
N ILE A 420 10.95 -30.27 -18.50
CA ILE A 420 10.65 -30.18 -19.93
C ILE A 420 9.24 -30.71 -20.20
#